data_AF-A0A257NV72-F1
#
_entry.id   AF-A0A257NV72-F1
#
_cell.length_a   1.000
_cell.length_b   1.000
_cell.length_c   1.000
_cell.angle_alpha   90.00
_cell.angle_beta   90.00
_cell.angle_gamma   90.00
#
_symmetry.space_group_name_H-M   'P 1'
#
loop_
_entity.id
_entity.type
_entity.pdbx_description
1 polymer ?
#
loop_
_entity_poly.entity_id
_entity_poly.type
_entity_poly.pdbx_seq_one_letter_code
_entity_poly.pdbx_strand_id
1 'polypeptide(L)' 'MHEIDLEHEQGAPVWSIAIQTQAGKKEVLVDAQSGAIVATTVDNERTEHEGKDEQENDDHGQGDGASDK' A
#
# COMPACT_ATOMS: atom_id res chain seq x y z
N MET A 1 -10.72 -21.98 2.98
CA MET A 1 -9.97 -22.16 1.73
C MET A 1 -8.53 -21.75 1.98
N HIS A 2 -7.59 -22.43 1.37
CA HIS A 2 -6.18 -22.02 1.40
C HIS A 2 -5.61 -22.12 -0.01
N GLU A 3 -4.73 -21.19 -0.34
CA GLU A 3 -4.01 -21.11 -1.62
C GLU A 3 -2.52 -21.02 -1.31
N ILE A 4 -1.71 -21.66 -2.14
CA ILE A 4 -0.25 -21.74 -1.98
C ILE A 4 0.36 -21.52 -3.34
N ASP A 5 1.17 -20.47 -3.45
CA ASP A 5 1.85 -20.08 -4.68
C ASP A 5 3.35 -19.90 -4.42
N LEU A 6 4.16 -20.18 -5.43
CA LEU A 6 5.61 -19.93 -5.41
C LEU A 6 5.89 -18.65 -6.19
N GLU A 7 6.39 -17.65 -5.48
CA GLU A 7 6.70 -16.32 -6.02
C GLU A 7 8.18 -15.99 -5.88
N HIS A 8 8.59 -14.86 -6.45
CA HIS A 8 9.96 -14.35 -6.33
C HIS A 8 9.92 -12.93 -5.80
N GLU A 9 10.29 -12.76 -4.53
CA GLU A 9 10.41 -11.45 -3.90
C GLU A 9 11.88 -11.05 -3.87
N GLN A 10 12.22 -9.90 -4.47
CA GLN A 10 13.60 -9.40 -4.54
C GLN A 10 14.61 -10.40 -5.13
N GLY A 11 14.15 -11.30 -6.01
CA GLY A 11 14.97 -12.34 -6.64
C GLY A 11 15.19 -13.60 -5.80
N ALA A 12 14.60 -13.70 -4.62
CA ALA A 12 14.59 -14.91 -3.80
C ALA A 12 13.23 -15.62 -3.92
N PRO A 13 13.22 -16.96 -4.03
CA PRO A 13 11.97 -17.72 -4.08
C PRO A 13 11.28 -17.72 -2.71
N VAL A 14 9.99 -17.38 -2.69
CA VAL A 14 9.16 -17.34 -1.49
C VAL A 14 7.85 -18.09 -1.72
N TRP A 15 7.37 -18.80 -0.70
CA TRP A 15 6.03 -19.36 -0.68
C TRP A 15 5.06 -18.31 -0.16
N SER A 16 4.04 -17.98 -0.95
CA SER A 16 2.91 -17.18 -0.53
C SER A 16 1.76 -18.09 -0.12
N ILE A 17 1.37 -18.01 1.15
CA ILE A 17 0.34 -18.87 1.74
C ILE A 17 -0.84 -17.99 2.16
N ALA A 18 -1.92 -18.05 1.39
CA ALA A 18 -3.16 -17.35 1.70
C ALA A 18 -4.13 -18.28 2.44
N ILE A 19 -4.58 -17.85 3.62
CA ILE A 19 -5.47 -18.60 4.50
C ILE A 19 -6.71 -17.76 4.79
N GLN A 20 -7.87 -18.21 4.32
CA GLN A 20 -9.15 -17.64 4.73
C GLN A 20 -9.54 -18.17 6.10
N THR A 21 -9.60 -17.29 7.09
CA THR A 21 -10.06 -17.59 8.46
C THR A 21 -11.42 -16.95 8.74
N GLN A 22 -12.04 -17.30 9.88
CA GLN A 22 -13.27 -16.60 10.32
C GLN A 22 -13.05 -15.11 10.59
N ALA A 23 -11.81 -14.70 10.87
CA ALA A 23 -11.43 -13.32 11.13
C ALA A 23 -10.99 -12.55 9.88
N GLY A 24 -11.02 -13.17 8.69
CA GLY A 24 -10.56 -12.59 7.43
C GLY A 24 -9.45 -13.39 6.77
N LYS A 25 -8.91 -12.82 5.67
CA LYS A 25 -7.81 -13.42 4.90
C LYS A 25 -6.47 -13.06 5.56
N LYS A 26 -5.61 -14.06 5.71
CA LYS A 26 -4.22 -13.90 6.15
C LYS A 26 -3.30 -14.38 5.05
N GLU A 27 -2.23 -13.64 4.82
CA GLU A 27 -1.19 -14.01 3.89
C GLU A 27 0.13 -14.15 4.63
N VAL A 28 0.86 -15.22 4.37
CA VAL A 28 2.15 -15.51 4.99
C VAL A 28 3.17 -15.74 3.90
N LEU A 29 4.25 -14.98 3.91
CA LEU A 29 5.39 -15.21 3.03
C LEU A 29 6.46 -15.99 3.78
N VAL A 30 6.92 -17.08 3.18
CA VAL A 30 7.93 -17.98 3.74
C VAL A 30 9.08 -18.12 2.77
N ASP A 31 10.31 -17.89 3.23
CA ASP A 31 11.51 -18.14 2.44
C ASP A 31 11.57 -19.61 2.00
N ALA A 32 11.64 -19.86 0.69
CA ALA A 32 11.51 -21.21 0.16
C ALA A 32 12.75 -22.09 0.44
N GLN A 33 13.88 -21.50 0.84
CA GLN A 33 15.13 -22.22 1.09
C GLN A 33 15.26 -22.66 2.56
N SER A 34 14.97 -21.75 3.49
CA SER A 34 15.16 -21.92 4.94
C SER A 34 13.87 -22.25 5.68
N GLY A 35 12.71 -21.95 5.09
CA GLY A 35 11.42 -22.04 5.77
C GLY A 35 11.17 -20.92 6.78
N ALA A 36 12.00 -19.88 6.81
CA ALA A 36 11.80 -18.74 7.68
C ALA A 36 10.59 -17.91 7.23
N ILE A 37 9.75 -17.47 8.19
CA ILE A 37 8.68 -16.53 7.89
C ILE A 37 9.30 -15.15 7.66
N VAL A 38 9.11 -14.59 6.47
CA VAL A 38 9.66 -13.29 6.08
C VAL A 38 8.63 -12.17 6.22
N ALA A 39 7.34 -12.47 6.02
CA ALA A 39 6.26 -11.52 6.23
C ALA A 39 4.95 -12.21 6.65
N THR A 40 4.07 -11.45 7.30
CA THR A 40 2.69 -11.85 7.58
C THR A 40 1.79 -10.64 7.47
N THR A 41 0.82 -10.71 6.57
CA THR A 41 -0.14 -9.63 6.31
C THR A 41 -1.53 -10.12 6.65
N VAL A 42 -2.31 -9.29 7.34
CA VAL A 42 -3.74 -9.53 7.52
C VAL A 42 -4.43 -8.60 6.54
N ASP A 43 -5.05 -9.18 5.52
CA ASP A 43 -5.87 -8.43 4.59
C ASP A 43 -7.20 -8.15 5.28
N ASN A 44 -7.18 -7.09 6.08
CA ASN A 44 -8.36 -6.52 6.69
C ASN A 44 -8.66 -5.28 5.88
N GLU A 45 -9.43 -5.42 4.78
CA GLU A 45 -9.87 -4.37 3.86
C GLU A 45 -10.01 -3.02 4.59
N ARG A 46 -8.92 -2.25 4.61
CA ARG A 46 -8.89 -0.88 5.11
C ARG A 46 -8.42 -0.11 3.92
N THR A 47 -9.41 0.34 3.16
CA THR A 47 -9.29 1.34 2.10
C THR A 47 -8.16 2.31 2.41
N GLU A 48 -7.08 2.21 1.65
CA GLU A 48 -6.05 3.24 1.59
C GLU A 48 -6.71 4.48 0.97
N HIS A 49 -7.24 5.34 1.83
CA HIS A 49 -7.64 6.67 1.44
C HIS A 49 -6.35 7.47 1.20
N GLU A 50 -5.79 7.37 -0.01
CA GLU A 50 -4.81 8.33 -0.51
C GLU A 50 -5.49 9.69 -0.68
N GLY A 51 -5.69 10.40 0.42
CA GLY A 51 -5.99 11.82 0.42
C GLY A 51 -4.74 12.59 0.01
N LYS A 52 -4.50 12.74 -1.30
CA LYS A 52 -3.58 13.76 -1.81
C LYS A 52 -4.33 15.08 -1.82
N ASP A 53 -4.17 15.81 -0.72
CA ASP A 53 -4.57 17.19 -0.56
C ASP A 53 -3.68 18.05 -1.47
N GLU A 54 -4.04 18.16 -2.75
CA GLU A 54 -3.41 19.10 -3.67
C GLU A 54 -4.00 20.49 -3.39
N GLN A 55 -3.30 21.23 -2.51
CA GLN A 55 -3.61 22.62 -2.18
C GLN A 55 -3.74 23.46 -3.45
N GLU A 56 -4.94 23.94 -3.73
CA GLU A 56 -5.21 24.98 -4.72
C GLU A 56 -4.43 26.24 -4.32
N ASN A 57 -3.37 26.53 -5.07
CA ASN A 57 -2.66 27.80 -4.97
C ASN A 57 -3.44 28.83 -5.80
N ASP A 58 -4.47 29.41 -5.20
CA ASP A 58 -5.23 30.52 -5.78
C ASP A 58 -4.37 31.80 -5.71
N ASP A 59 -3.59 32.04 -6.77
CA ASP A 59 -2.84 33.27 -7.01
C ASP A 59 -3.82 34.43 -7.27
N HIS A 60 -4.36 35.00 -6.19
CA HIS A 60 -5.10 36.27 -6.21
C HIS A 60 -4.13 37.43 -6.48
N GLY A 61 -3.78 37.63 -7.75
CA GLY A 61 -3.15 38.84 -8.25
C GLY A 61 -4.14 40.01 -8.26
N GLN A 62 -4.33 40.67 -7.11
CA GLN A 62 -4.98 41.97 -7.00
C GLN A 62 -4.00 43.00 -6.40
N GLY A 63 -3.84 44.11 -7.12
CA GLY A 63 -2.91 45.20 -6.81
C GLY A 63 -2.82 46.16 -7.99
N ASP A 64 -3.94 46.80 -8.37
CA ASP A 64 -4.27 48.18 -8.02
C ASP A 64 -3.53 49.21 -8.88
N GLY A 65 -4.27 49.76 -9.85
CA GLY A 65 -3.92 51.03 -10.46
C GLY A 65 -4.06 52.16 -9.45
N ALA A 66 -3.00 52.94 -9.29
CA ALA A 66 -3.07 54.27 -8.70
C ALA A 66 -2.25 55.24 -9.55
N SER A 67 -2.99 56.14 -10.19
CA SER A 67 -2.51 57.37 -10.82
C SER A 67 -2.06 58.38 -9.76
N ASP A 68 -0.86 58.95 -9.90
CA ASP A 68 -0.40 60.28 -9.43
C ASP A 68 1.09 60.35 -9.85
N LYS A 69 1.67 61.32 -10.57
CA LYS A 69 1.43 62.76 -10.72
C LYS A 69 2.22 63.27 -11.93
#